data_AF-A0A1S9CW66-F1
#
_entry.id   AF-A0A1S9CW66-F1
#
_cell.length_a   1.000
_cell.length_b   1.000
_cell.length_c   1.000
_cell.angle_alpha   90.00
_cell.angle_beta   90.00
_cell.angle_gamma   90.00
#
_symmetry.space_group_name_H-M   'P 1'
#
loop_
_entity.id
_entity.type
_entity.pdbx_description
1 polymer ?
#
loop_
_entity_poly.entity_id
_entity_poly.type
_entity_poly.pdbx_seq_one_letter_code
_entity_poly.pdbx_strand_id
1 'polypeptide(L)' 'MLEQKVVRDEHFQQDYVTSWYLSNHPGSQFFTGLIAARAAADRRNIDLAVHYLDGRTGLRHSQ' A
#
# COMPACT_ATOMS: atom_id res chain seq x y z
N MET A 1 3.42 25.39 -16.64
CA MET A 1 2.53 24.52 -15.83
C MET A 1 1.94 23.49 -16.77
N LEU A 2 2.35 22.22 -16.67
CA LEU A 2 1.92 21.15 -17.59
C LEU A 2 0.74 20.42 -16.94
N GLU A 3 -0.45 20.56 -17.53
CA GLU A 3 -1.63 19.78 -17.17
C GLU A 3 -1.39 18.31 -17.53
N GLN A 4 -1.21 17.45 -16.52
CA GLN A 4 -1.20 16.00 -16.74
C GLN A 4 -2.62 15.54 -17.07
N LYS A 5 -2.84 15.23 -18.35
CA LYS A 5 -4.03 14.48 -18.79
C LYS A 5 -3.99 13.11 -18.12
N VAL A 6 -4.81 12.91 -17.09
CA VAL A 6 -5.03 11.59 -16.50
C VAL A 6 -5.74 10.73 -17.54
N VAL A 7 -4.98 9.90 -18.24
CA VAL A 7 -5.51 8.81 -19.05
C VAL A 7 -5.89 7.70 -18.07
N ARG A 8 -7.17 7.36 -17.99
CA ARG A 8 -7.63 6.20 -17.22
C ARG A 8 -7.54 5.00 -18.14
N ASP A 9 -6.57 4.11 -17.89
CA ASP A 9 -6.56 2.79 -18.51
C ASP A 9 -7.62 1.92 -17.81
N GLU A 10 -8.40 1.21 -18.62
CA GLU A 10 -9.36 0.22 -18.17
C GLU A 10 -8.62 -1.10 -17.90
N HIS A 11 -8.80 -1.67 -16.72
CA HIS A 11 -8.18 -2.95 -16.33
C HIS A 11 -9.23 -4.05 -16.18
N PHE A 12 -9.00 -5.18 -16.84
CA PHE A 12 -9.84 -6.38 -16.78
C PHE A 12 -9.23 -7.42 -15.85
N GLN A 13 -10.02 -8.43 -15.47
CA GLN A 13 -9.56 -9.51 -14.57
C GLN A 13 -8.24 -10.17 -15.04
N GLN A 14 -8.03 -10.28 -16.34
CA GLN A 14 -6.81 -10.88 -16.90
C GLN A 14 -5.54 -10.03 -16.66
N ASP A 15 -5.68 -8.72 -16.53
CA ASP A 15 -4.54 -7.81 -16.24
C ASP A 15 -4.00 -7.98 -14.81
N TYR A 16 -4.80 -8.60 -13.93
CA TYR A 16 -4.38 -8.98 -12.59
C TYR A 16 -3.46 -10.22 -12.56
N VAL A 17 -2.92 -10.68 -13.70
CA VAL A 17 -1.77 -11.61 -13.74
C VAL A 17 -0.59 -11.12 -12.88
N THR A 18 -0.49 -9.80 -12.73
CA THR A 18 0.43 -9.11 -11.81
C THR A 18 0.35 -9.65 -10.37
N SER A 19 -0.83 -10.12 -9.93
CA SER A 19 -1.02 -10.75 -8.62
C SER A 19 -0.14 -11.98 -8.42
N TRP A 20 0.03 -12.80 -9.47
CA TRP A 20 0.90 -13.98 -9.40
C TRP A 20 2.36 -13.58 -9.18
N TYR A 21 2.86 -12.58 -9.92
CA TYR A 21 4.21 -12.07 -9.77
C TYR A 21 4.45 -11.51 -8.36
N LEU A 22 3.53 -10.67 -7.87
CA LEU A 22 3.65 -10.07 -6.53
C LEU A 22 3.66 -11.14 -5.42
N SER A 23 2.92 -12.23 -5.58
CA SER A 23 2.76 -13.26 -4.54
C SER A 23 3.83 -14.35 -4.56
N ASN A 24 4.49 -14.60 -5.70
CA ASN A 24 5.34 -15.78 -5.88
C ASN A 24 6.78 -15.48 -6.31
N HIS A 25 7.03 -14.32 -6.92
CA HIS A 25 8.36 -14.04 -7.44
C HIS A 25 9.32 -13.69 -6.30
N PRO A 26 10.51 -14.31 -6.19
CA PRO A 26 11.47 -14.03 -5.11
C PRO A 26 11.94 -12.57 -5.05
N GLY A 27 11.93 -11.86 -6.18
CA GLY A 27 12.22 -10.43 -6.26
C GLY A 27 11.06 -9.53 -5.81
N SER A 28 9.90 -10.08 -5.45
CA SER A 28 8.77 -9.30 -4.92
C SER A 28 8.99 -8.99 -3.45
N GLN A 29 8.85 -7.71 -3.09
CA GLN A 29 8.85 -7.28 -1.68
C GLN A 29 7.68 -7.88 -0.88
N PHE A 30 6.58 -8.26 -1.54
CA PHE A 30 5.45 -8.92 -0.89
C PHE A 30 5.70 -10.40 -0.61
N PHE A 31 6.67 -11.02 -1.31
CA PHE A 31 7.11 -12.38 -1.03
C PHE A 31 8.07 -12.44 0.16
N THR A 32 8.80 -11.35 0.43
CA THR A 32 9.93 -11.32 1.38
C THR A 32 9.69 -10.49 2.63
N GLY A 33 8.68 -9.61 2.66
CA GLY A 33 8.41 -8.68 3.76
C GLY A 33 7.04 -8.85 4.42
N LEU A 34 6.93 -8.50 5.70
CA LEU A 34 5.66 -8.39 6.41
C LEU A 34 5.10 -6.97 6.23
N ILE A 35 3.99 -6.85 5.51
CA ILE A 35 3.28 -5.58 5.29
C ILE A 35 1.83 -5.77 5.71
N ALA A 36 1.40 -5.05 6.74
CA ALA A 36 0.02 -5.10 7.21
C ALA A 36 -0.48 -3.69 7.47
N ALA A 37 -1.57 -3.27 6.83
CA ALA A 37 -2.17 -1.96 7.01
C ALA A 37 -3.67 -2.10 7.31
N ARG A 38 -4.18 -1.39 8.32
CA ARG A 38 -5.62 -1.26 8.59
C ARG A 38 -6.05 0.20 8.49
N ALA A 39 -6.99 0.49 7.59
CA ALA A 39 -7.69 1.77 7.61
C ALA A 39 -8.70 1.81 8.77
N ALA A 40 -8.72 2.91 9.50
CA ALA A 40 -9.78 3.36 10.38
C ALA A 40 -10.16 4.79 9.96
N ALA A 41 -11.35 5.25 10.36
CA ALA A 41 -11.90 6.54 9.91
C ALA A 41 -10.93 7.73 10.11
N ASP A 42 -10.02 7.63 11.08
CA ASP A 42 -9.09 8.67 11.51
C ASP A 42 -7.60 8.27 11.43
N ARG A 43 -7.26 7.04 11.00
CA ARG A 43 -5.86 6.54 11.00
C ARG A 43 -5.63 5.37 10.05
N ARG A 44 -4.39 5.21 9.58
CA ARG A 44 -3.89 4.00 8.92
C ARG A 44 -2.89 3.32 9.86
N ASN A 45 -3.19 2.11 10.31
CA ASN A 45 -2.36 1.36 11.25
C ASN A 45 -1.51 0.33 10.49
N ILE A 46 -0.23 0.62 10.31
CA ILE A 46 0.83 -0.29 9.90
C ILE A 46 1.69 -0.46 11.14
N ASP A 47 1.72 -1.61 11.81
CA ASP A 47 2.57 -1.76 13.02
C ASP A 47 4.02 -1.37 12.64
N LEU A 48 4.65 -0.28 13.09
CA LEU A 48 4.50 0.53 14.29
C LEU A 48 4.28 2.03 14.02
N ALA A 49 3.81 2.46 12.85
CA ALA A 49 3.65 3.87 12.50
C ALA A 49 2.17 4.25 12.38
N VAL A 50 1.69 5.09 13.31
CA VAL A 50 0.36 5.69 13.24
C VAL A 50 0.49 7.00 12.46
N HIS A 51 -0.02 7.01 11.23
CA HIS A 51 -0.16 8.23 10.44
C HIS A 51 -1.51 8.90 10.76
N TYR A 52 -1.45 10.09 11.31
CA TYR A 52 -2.61 10.94 11.61
C TYR A 52 -3.04 11.71 10.35
N LEU A 53 -4.32 12.06 10.28
CA LEU A 53 -4.90 12.80 9.15
C LEU A 53 -4.24 14.18 8.92
N ASP A 54 -3.65 14.76 9.98
CA ASP A 54 -2.90 16.03 9.93
C ASP A 54 -1.43 15.87 9.52
N GLY A 55 -1.02 14.67 9.09
CA GLY A 55 0.32 14.36 8.58
C GLY A 55 1.34 13.99 9.66
N ARG A 56 0.97 14.01 10.94
CA ARG A 56 1.87 13.53 12.00
C ARG A 56 2.02 12.01 11.92
N THR A 57 3.20 11.51 12.30
CA THR A 57 3.47 10.07 12.39
C THR A 57 3.98 9.74 13.78
N GLY A 58 3.31 8.85 14.50
CA GLY A 58 3.71 8.37 15.83
C GLY A 58 4.18 6.91 15.79
N LEU A 59 5.21 6.58 16.58
CA LEU A 59 5.64 5.19 16.77
C LEU A 59 4.94 4.58 17.99
N ARG A 60 4.25 3.45 17.81
CA ARG A 60 3.48 2.79 18.90
C ARG A 60 4.09 1.46 19.32
N HIS A 61 5.12 1.46 20.16
CA HIS A 61 5.76 0.24 20.68
C HIS A 61 4.74 -0.68 21.36
N SER A 62 4.67 -1.95 20.94
CA SER A 62 3.97 -3.00 21.69
C SER A 62 4.74 -3.26 23.00
N GLN A 63 4.10 -3.04 24.14
CA GLN A 63 4.57 -3.57 25.43
C GLN A 63 4.33 -5.07 25.51
#